data_AF-A0A3E0NCD3-F1
#
_entry.id   AF-A0A3E0NCD3-F1
#
_cell.length_a   1.000
_cell.length_b   1.000
_cell.length_c   1.000
_cell.angle_alpha   90.00
_cell.angle_beta   90.00
_cell.angle_gamma   90.00
#
_symmetry.space_group_name_H-M   'P 1'
#
loop_
_entity.id
_entity.type
_entity.pdbx_description
1 polymer ?
#
loop_
_entity_poly.entity_id
_entity_poly.type
_entity_poly.pdbx_seq_one_letter_code
_entity_poly.pdbx_strand_id
1 'polypeptide(L)'
;MSEPPHDLDHYVAAKVSSGEFETPEAFFLETARIYRELEERHAGLRSLIADRLEEARQGQVMPLDVASLQAELAAELDDAGRPQA
;
A
#
# COMPACT_ATOMS: atom_id res chain seq x y z
N MET A 1 -14.88 9.79 11.83
CA MET A 1 -14.30 10.09 10.51
C MET A 1 -14.94 11.39 10.07
N SER A 2 -14.18 12.46 9.90
CA SER A 2 -14.74 13.74 9.45
C SER A 2 -15.05 13.64 7.96
N GLU A 3 -16.27 14.01 7.57
CA GLU A 3 -16.66 14.14 6.17
C GLU A 3 -15.72 15.11 5.45
N PRO A 4 -15.43 14.87 4.15
CA PRO A 4 -14.74 15.88 3.36
C PRO A 4 -15.60 17.14 3.38
N PRO A 5 -15.01 18.32 3.62
CA PRO A 5 -15.75 19.57 3.61
C PRO A 5 -16.51 19.69 2.29
N HIS A 6 -17.81 19.97 2.39
CA HIS A 6 -18.69 20.19 1.23
C HIS A 6 -18.22 21.34 0.33
N ASP A 7 -17.30 22.15 0.84
CA ASP A 7 -16.61 23.22 0.14
C ASP A 7 -15.11 22.88 0.01
N LEU A 8 -14.74 22.40 -1.18
CA LEU A 8 -13.35 22.12 -1.56
C LEU A 8 -12.49 23.40 -1.52
N ASP A 9 -13.05 24.56 -1.87
CA ASP A 9 -12.29 25.80 -1.93
C ASP A 9 -11.90 26.25 -0.52
N HIS A 10 -12.81 26.14 0.44
CA HIS A 10 -12.52 26.42 1.85
C HIS A 10 -11.45 25.48 2.42
N TYR A 11 -11.48 24.20 2.03
CA TYR A 11 -10.47 23.24 2.45
C TYR A 11 -9.08 23.54 1.91
N VAL A 12 -8.99 23.84 0.61
CA VAL A 12 -7.72 24.21 -0.04
C VAL A 12 -7.17 25.50 0.58
N ALA A 13 -8.04 26.50 0.81
CA ALA A 13 -7.65 27.73 1.48
C ALA A 13 -7.12 27.47 2.90
N ALA A 14 -7.77 26.59 3.67
CA ALA A 14 -7.30 26.20 5.01
C ALA A 14 -5.91 25.56 4.95
N LYS A 15 -5.67 24.67 3.98
CA LYS A 15 -4.39 23.99 3.77
C LYS A 15 -3.25 24.90 3.33
N VAL A 16 -3.55 25.93 2.56
CA VAL A 16 -2.56 26.97 2.22
C VAL A 16 -2.31 27.89 3.41
N SER A 17 -3.36 28.30 4.13
CA SER A 17 -3.24 29.19 5.29
C SER A 17 -2.49 28.56 6.47
N SER A 18 -2.54 27.23 6.60
CA SER A 18 -1.76 26.48 7.61
C SER A 18 -0.28 26.36 7.25
N GLY A 19 0.13 26.76 6.04
CA GLY A 19 1.48 26.59 5.51
C GLY A 19 1.82 25.16 5.10
N GLU A 20 0.82 24.27 5.03
CA GLU A 20 1.01 22.88 4.56
C GLU A 20 1.29 22.85 3.04
N PHE A 21 0.76 23.83 2.31
CA PHE A 21 1.02 24.05 0.90
C PHE A 21 1.27 25.53 0.61
N GLU A 22 2.23 25.83 -0.26
CA GLU A 22 2.56 27.22 -0.64
C GLU A 22 1.46 27.88 -1.48
N THR A 23 0.82 27.11 -2.36
CA THR A 23 -0.25 27.58 -3.23
C THR A 23 -1.36 26.53 -3.42
N PRO A 24 -2.56 26.94 -3.85
CA PRO A 24 -3.60 26.00 -4.26
C PRO A 24 -3.14 25.04 -5.37
N GLU A 25 -2.34 25.52 -6.33
CA GLU A 25 -1.80 24.69 -7.40
C GLU A 25 -0.88 23.59 -6.87
N ALA A 26 -0.04 23.89 -5.88
CA ALA A 26 0.81 22.90 -5.22
C ALA A 26 -0.03 21.81 -4.53
N PHE A 27 -1.13 22.20 -3.87
CA PHE A 27 -2.07 21.25 -3.27
C PHE A 27 -2.69 20.32 -4.33
N PHE A 28 -3.19 20.85 -5.44
CA PHE A 28 -3.85 20.04 -6.47
C PHE A 28 -2.87 19.13 -7.20
N LEU A 29 -1.65 19.60 -7.48
CA LEU A 29 -0.63 18.77 -8.12
C LEU A 29 -0.25 17.57 -7.23
N GLU A 30 -0.05 17.83 -5.93
CA GLU A 30 0.27 16.77 -4.97
C GLU A 30 -0.90 15.79 -4.79
N THR A 31 -2.13 16.31 -4.73
CA THR A 31 -3.34 15.48 -4.65
C THR A 31 -3.47 14.59 -5.90
N ALA A 32 -3.22 15.13 -7.09
CA ALA A 32 -3.24 14.37 -8.34
C ALA A 32 -2.15 13.29 -8.38
N ARG A 33 -0.94 13.58 -7.85
CA ARG A 33 0.13 12.60 -7.69
C ARG A 33 -0.29 11.45 -6.77
N ILE A 34 -0.80 11.78 -5.58
CA ILE A 34 -1.27 10.78 -4.60
C ILE A 34 -2.41 9.93 -5.19
N TYR A 35 -3.35 10.57 -5.89
CA TYR A 35 -4.47 9.87 -6.52
C TYR A 35 -3.97 8.87 -7.58
N ARG A 36 -3.03 9.29 -8.44
CA ARG A 36 -2.41 8.40 -9.42
C ARG A 36 -1.68 7.22 -8.78
N GLU A 37 -0.89 7.46 -7.73
CA GLU A 37 -0.21 6.39 -6.99
C GLU A 37 -1.19 5.40 -6.36
N LEU A 38 -2.32 5.90 -5.86
CA LEU A 38 -3.39 5.07 -5.33
C LEU A 38 -4.03 4.21 -6.41
N GLU A 39 -4.31 4.78 -7.59
CA GLU A 39 -4.85 4.02 -8.73
C GLU A 39 -3.88 2.92 -9.19
N GLU A 40 -2.59 3.25 -9.32
CA GLU A 40 -1.55 2.30 -9.72
C GLU A 40 -1.41 1.16 -8.70
N ARG A 41 -1.38 1.49 -7.39
CA ARG A 41 -1.31 0.47 -6.32
C ARG A 41 -2.56 -0.40 -6.30
N HIS A 42 -3.75 0.19 -6.47
CA HIS A 42 -4.99 -0.56 -6.51
C HIS A 42 -5.05 -1.52 -7.71
N ALA A 43 -4.62 -1.06 -8.90
CA ALA A 43 -4.51 -1.91 -10.08
C ALA A 43 -3.52 -3.06 -9.86
N GLY A 44 -2.35 -2.78 -9.26
CA GLY A 44 -1.34 -3.79 -8.93
C GLY A 44 -1.87 -4.84 -7.94
N LEU A 45 -2.57 -4.42 -6.88
CA LEU A 45 -3.19 -5.35 -5.92
C LEU A 45 -4.26 -6.22 -6.57
N ARG A 46 -5.08 -5.64 -7.46
CA ARG A 46 -6.09 -6.40 -8.20
C ARG A 46 -5.46 -7.45 -9.11
N SER A 47 -4.40 -7.09 -9.83
CA SER A 47 -3.65 -8.04 -10.66
C SER A 47 -3.09 -9.16 -9.81
N LEU A 48 -2.39 -8.83 -8.71
CA LEU A 48 -1.82 -9.81 -7.80
C LEU A 48 -2.88 -10.80 -7.27
N ILE A 49 -4.04 -10.30 -6.85
CA ILE A 49 -5.14 -11.17 -6.38
C ILE A 49 -5.62 -12.08 -7.51
N ALA A 50 -5.82 -11.56 -8.72
CA ALA A 50 -6.25 -12.35 -9.87
C ALA A 50 -5.25 -13.46 -10.19
N ASP A 51 -3.94 -13.15 -10.19
CA ASP A 51 -2.87 -14.10 -10.44
C ASP A 51 -2.85 -15.21 -9.38
N ARG A 52 -2.94 -14.86 -8.09
CA ARG A 52 -2.97 -15.85 -6.99
C ARG A 52 -4.20 -16.75 -7.02
N LEU A 53 -5.35 -16.22 -7.42
CA LEU A 53 -6.57 -17.02 -7.59
C LEU A 53 -6.44 -17.99 -8.76
N GLU A 54 -5.77 -17.59 -9.84
CA GLU A 54 -5.52 -18.46 -10.98
C GLU A 54 -4.50 -19.56 -10.63
N GLU A 55 -3.40 -19.24 -9.94
CA GLU A 55 -2.45 -20.22 -9.39
C GLU A 55 -3.18 -21.26 -8.52
N ALA A 56 -4.07 -20.80 -7.63
CA ALA A 56 -4.87 -21.67 -6.77
C ALA A 56 -5.80 -22.58 -7.60
N ARG A 57 -6.47 -22.02 -8.62
CA ARG A 57 -7.33 -22.77 -9.52
C ARG A 57 -6.58 -23.84 -10.32
N GLN A 58 -5.32 -23.56 -10.67
CA GLN A 58 -4.43 -24.50 -11.34
C GLN A 58 -3.79 -25.53 -10.39
N GLY A 59 -4.07 -25.45 -9.08
CA GLY A 59 -3.51 -26.35 -8.08
C GLY A 59 -2.02 -26.10 -7.82
N GLN A 60 -1.52 -24.92 -8.15
CA GLN A 60 -0.10 -24.53 -7.97
C GLN A 60 0.19 -24.00 -6.55
N VAL A 61 -0.81 -23.96 -5.68
CA VAL A 61 -0.68 -23.44 -4.32
C VAL A 61 -0.66 -24.61 -3.34
N MET A 62 0.41 -24.70 -2.55
CA MET A 62 0.52 -25.69 -1.50
C MET A 62 -0.32 -25.30 -0.27
N PRO A 63 -0.83 -26.27 0.50
CA PRO A 63 -1.44 -25.98 1.79
C PRO A 63 -0.47 -25.22 2.70
N LEU A 64 -1.00 -24.25 3.46
CA LEU A 64 -0.21 -23.50 4.42
C LEU A 64 0.21 -24.40 5.59
N ASP A 65 1.51 -24.70 5.68
CA ASP A 65 2.12 -25.36 6.84
C ASP A 65 2.96 -24.35 7.62
N VAL A 66 2.36 -23.82 8.69
CA VAL A 66 3.00 -22.82 9.54
C VAL A 66 4.21 -23.39 10.29
N ALA A 67 4.18 -24.67 10.65
CA ALA A 67 5.28 -25.28 11.40
C ALA A 67 6.53 -25.44 10.53
N SER A 68 6.35 -25.89 9.29
CA SER A 68 7.45 -25.98 8.32
C SER A 68 8.02 -24.60 7.99
N LEU A 69 7.17 -23.59 7.76
CA LEU A 69 7.62 -22.21 7.52
C LEU A 69 8.40 -21.62 8.70
N GLN A 70 7.98 -21.90 9.94
CA GLN A 70 8.73 -21.47 11.13
C GLN A 70 10.08 -22.15 11.24
N ALA A 71 10.17 -23.44 10.88
CA ALA A 71 11.42 -24.19 10.89
C ALA A 71 12.38 -23.69 9.80
N GLU A 72 11.88 -23.42 8.59
CA GLU A 72 12.64 -22.81 7.49
C GLU A 72 13.19 -21.43 7.91
N LEU A 73 12.32 -20.57 8.45
CA LEU A 73 12.74 -19.25 8.90
C LEU A 73 13.77 -19.33 10.05
N ALA A 74 13.60 -20.24 11.00
CA ALA A 74 14.57 -20.43 12.08
C ALA A 74 15.92 -20.98 11.57
N ALA A 75 15.92 -21.75 10.47
CA ALA A 75 17.14 -22.23 9.83
C ALA A 75 17.85 -21.14 9.02
N GLU A 76 17.09 -20.19 8.45
CA GLU A 76 17.63 -19.06 7.69
C GLU A 76 18.14 -17.92 8.57
N LEU A 77 17.76 -17.88 9.85
CA LEU A 77 18.15 -16.82 10.77
C LEU A 77 19.27 -17.26 11.73
N ASP A 78 20.21 -16.38 12.04
CA ASP A 78 21.22 -16.58 13.08
C ASP A 78 20.62 -16.40 14.49
N ASP A 79 21.42 -16.67 15.54
CA ASP A 79 21.00 -16.48 16.95
C ASP A 79 20.58 -15.03 17.28
N ALA A 80 20.89 -14.06 16.42
CA ALA A 80 20.50 -12.65 16.53
C ALA A 80 19.31 -12.27 15.63
N GLY A 81 18.70 -13.23 14.94
CA GLY A 81 17.54 -13.03 14.07
C GLY A 81 17.87 -12.38 12.72
N ARG A 82 19.10 -12.52 12.22
CA ARG A 82 19.54 -11.98 10.92
C ARG A 82 19.67 -13.10 9.89
N PRO A 83 19.45 -12.83 8.58
CA PRO A 83 19.65 -13.83 7.54
C PRO A 83 21.09 -14.38 7.57
N GLN A 84 21.22 -15.70 7.62
CA GLN A 84 22.48 -16.39 7.41
C GLN A 84 22.91 -16.18 5.95
N ALA A 85 24.16 -15.71 5.74
CA ALA A 85 24.70 -15.37 4.42
C ALA A 85 25.08 -16.60 3.59
#